data_AF-A0A2N5UYD6-F1
#
_entry.id   AF-A0A2N5UYD6-F1
#
_cell.length_a   1.000
_cell.length_b   1.000
_cell.length_c   1.000
_cell.angle_alpha   90.00
_cell.angle_beta   90.00
_cell.angle_gamma   90.00
#
_symmetry.space_group_name_H-M   'P 1'
#
loop_
_entity.id
_entity.type
_entity.pdbx_description
1 polymer ?
#
loop_
_entity_poly.entity_id
_entity_poly.type
_entity_poly.pdbx_seq_one_letter_code
_entity_poly.pdbx_strand_id
1 'polypeptide(L)'
;MPKVSSYCLDGALPLSTRTWNKQLSSNLPSPNSPLCQALYDFIRLILDIKKPSKWPSPPSSQQVAQFNAGSCGDTSEEGPETIAFSGRPLDGNMPLYRRKKALHESNQTTFLALLDKLKFPHPCFNWNKTSSSSWNQAFSRLILQHWNRSRLAGAFLPYPMDPEAAANTSTISDLITRWFNGRRDLIRKEQQNPGSSQAQKKLVWKSHWRRTLAIHRTETLESLKLPDKYCTIFEDTLCNSETESLEDGTLVKVALRWRSKMASLLATRVDRLTIQRKLEEKGRAFGSGQLLETRRQLPTRNQDVHQESQKQRVPQCLPLDFYNKQFYESFGTQAQQEMCSGSPLDLSDLWFLLDRDPTHS
;
A
#
# COMPACT_ATOMS: atom_id res chain seq x y z
N MET A 1 -4.69 -24.58 15.51
CA MET A 1 -4.59 -24.16 14.09
C MET A 1 -3.53 -24.99 13.40
N PRO A 2 -3.81 -25.61 12.24
CA PRO A 2 -2.80 -26.40 11.55
C PRO A 2 -1.68 -25.49 11.01
N LYS A 3 -0.43 -25.86 11.27
CA LYS A 3 0.74 -25.23 10.64
C LYS A 3 0.57 -25.31 9.13
N VAL A 4 0.48 -24.15 8.47
CA VAL A 4 0.39 -24.08 7.00
C VAL A 4 1.65 -24.72 6.44
N SER A 5 1.51 -25.87 5.80
CA SER A 5 2.60 -26.64 5.24
C SER A 5 3.40 -25.80 4.25
N SER A 6 4.67 -25.53 4.57
CA SER A 6 5.62 -24.81 3.72
C SER A 6 6.46 -25.80 2.93
N TYR A 7 5.84 -26.59 2.05
CA TYR A 7 6.58 -27.47 1.16
C TYR A 7 7.00 -26.71 -0.10
N CYS A 8 8.27 -26.86 -0.49
CA CYS A 8 8.74 -26.55 -1.83
C CYS A 8 8.77 -27.87 -2.60
N LEU A 9 8.06 -27.97 -3.72
CA LEU A 9 8.23 -29.09 -4.65
C LEU A 9 9.67 -29.03 -5.18
N ASP A 10 10.42 -30.12 -5.00
CA ASP A 10 11.79 -30.32 -5.49
C ASP A 10 12.82 -29.26 -5.08
N GLY A 11 12.65 -28.64 -3.91
CA GLY A 11 13.52 -27.54 -3.47
C GLY A 11 13.43 -26.27 -4.33
N ALA A 12 12.42 -26.18 -5.21
CA ALA A 12 12.21 -25.03 -6.08
C ALA A 12 11.88 -23.77 -5.26
N LEU A 13 12.44 -22.64 -5.69
CA LEU A 13 12.15 -21.33 -5.10
C LEU A 13 10.65 -21.02 -5.18
N PRO A 14 10.09 -20.26 -4.22
CA PRO A 14 8.65 -20.01 -4.16
C PRO A 14 8.12 -19.38 -5.45
N LEU A 15 7.05 -19.97 -5.99
CA LEU A 15 6.44 -19.57 -7.26
C LEU A 15 5.86 -18.14 -7.25
N SER A 16 5.59 -17.57 -6.07
CA SER A 16 5.09 -16.21 -5.94
C SER A 16 5.90 -15.38 -4.96
N THR A 17 6.11 -14.10 -5.29
CA THR A 17 6.74 -13.11 -4.39
C THR A 17 5.99 -13.00 -3.06
N ARG A 18 4.67 -13.23 -3.04
CA ARG A 18 3.88 -13.26 -1.80
C ARG A 18 4.30 -14.40 -0.87
N THR A 19 4.48 -15.60 -1.41
CA THR A 19 4.91 -16.77 -0.64
C THR A 19 6.34 -16.59 -0.14
N TRP A 20 7.24 -16.11 -1.00
CA TRP A 20 8.63 -15.83 -0.64
C TRP A 20 8.73 -14.78 0.49
N ASN A 21 7.99 -13.67 0.38
CA ASN A 21 7.94 -12.65 1.44
C ASN A 21 7.38 -13.19 2.76
N LYS A 22 6.42 -14.13 2.71
CA LYS A 22 5.86 -14.76 3.90
C LYS A 22 6.85 -15.70 4.58
N GLN A 23 7.68 -16.42 3.82
CA GLN A 23 8.72 -17.28 4.38
C GLN A 23 9.83 -16.46 5.04
N LEU A 24 10.21 -15.34 4.42
CA LEU A 24 11.29 -14.48 4.92
C LEU A 24 10.83 -13.42 5.92
N SER A 25 9.55 -13.37 6.29
CA SER A 25 9.03 -12.32 7.17
C SER A 25 9.59 -12.38 8.59
N SER A 26 10.07 -13.55 9.04
CA SER A 26 10.76 -13.69 10.34
C SER A 26 12.20 -13.19 10.30
N ASN A 27 12.85 -13.24 9.13
CA ASN A 27 14.30 -13.01 8.99
C ASN A 27 14.61 -11.63 8.39
N LEU A 28 13.68 -11.07 7.62
CA LEU A 28 13.83 -9.77 6.99
C LEU A 28 12.95 -8.72 7.67
N PRO A 29 13.45 -7.47 7.78
CA PRO A 29 12.66 -6.40 8.35
C PRO A 29 11.42 -6.11 7.49
N SER A 30 10.39 -5.56 8.14
CA SER A 30 9.16 -5.10 7.49
C SER A 30 9.46 -4.23 6.26
N PRO A 31 8.67 -4.32 5.16
CA PRO A 31 8.82 -3.43 4.00
C PRO A 31 8.74 -1.94 4.33
N ASN A 32 8.07 -1.59 5.44
CA ASN A 32 7.93 -0.21 5.91
C ASN A 32 9.00 0.19 6.95
N SER A 33 9.95 -0.69 7.26
CA SER A 33 11.04 -0.36 8.18
C SER A 33 11.94 0.74 7.61
N PRO A 34 12.62 1.54 8.47
CA PRO A 34 13.54 2.57 8.03
C PRO A 34 14.65 2.06 7.09
N LEU A 35 15.20 0.87 7.37
CA LEU A 35 16.23 0.24 6.53
C LEU A 35 15.72 -0.05 5.12
N CYS A 36 14.52 -0.64 5.00
CA CYS A 36 13.91 -0.91 3.70
C CYS A 36 13.64 0.38 2.92
N GLN A 37 13.14 1.42 3.59
CA GLN A 37 12.90 2.70 2.93
C GLN A 37 14.21 3.32 2.43
N ALA A 38 15.27 3.31 3.25
CA ALA A 38 16.60 3.80 2.87
C ALA A 38 17.13 3.08 1.63
N LEU A 39 17.10 1.74 1.64
CA LEU A 39 17.55 0.93 0.51
C LEU A 39 16.68 1.14 -0.73
N TYR A 40 15.37 1.23 -0.59
CA TYR A 40 14.48 1.41 -1.73
C TYR A 40 14.61 2.79 -2.36
N ASP A 41 14.84 3.83 -1.55
CA ASP A 41 15.14 5.16 -2.04
C ASP A 41 16.51 5.21 -2.72
N PHE A 42 17.50 4.51 -2.18
CA PHE A 42 18.83 4.36 -2.78
C PHE A 42 18.76 3.69 -4.14
N ILE A 43 18.07 2.53 -4.23
CA ILE A 43 17.91 1.81 -5.51
C ILE A 43 17.15 2.67 -6.53
N ARG A 44 16.13 3.44 -6.11
CA ARG A 44 15.44 4.37 -7.00
C ARG A 44 16.36 5.48 -7.50
N LEU A 45 17.18 6.04 -6.62
CA LEU A 45 18.13 7.10 -6.96
C LEU A 45 19.14 6.62 -8.01
N ILE A 46 19.80 5.49 -7.77
CA ILE A 46 20.84 4.98 -8.68
C ILE A 46 20.28 4.53 -10.03
N LEU A 47 18.98 4.20 -10.10
CA LEU A 47 18.27 3.84 -11.33
C LEU A 47 17.56 5.03 -12.01
N ASP A 48 17.74 6.26 -11.51
CA ASP A 48 17.05 7.47 -11.97
C ASP A 48 15.51 7.40 -11.96
N ILE A 49 14.92 6.68 -11.00
CA ILE A 49 13.48 6.46 -10.94
C ILE A 49 12.80 7.63 -10.22
N LYS A 50 12.53 8.69 -10.97
CA LYS A 50 11.83 9.89 -10.47
C LYS A 50 10.32 9.69 -10.29
N LYS A 51 9.71 8.81 -11.10
CA LYS A 51 8.27 8.49 -11.03
C LYS A 51 8.05 6.98 -11.16
N PRO A 52 7.19 6.36 -10.32
CA PRO A 52 6.93 4.91 -10.34
C PRO A 52 6.17 4.41 -11.59
N SER A 53 5.84 5.29 -12.54
CA SER A 53 5.20 4.94 -13.81
C SER A 53 6.18 4.82 -14.99
N LYS A 54 7.44 5.27 -14.82
CA LYS A 54 8.49 5.18 -15.84
C LYS A 54 9.63 4.36 -15.27
N TRP A 55 9.65 3.08 -15.61
CA TRP A 55 10.73 2.17 -15.24
C TRP A 55 11.79 2.18 -16.35
N PRO A 56 13.08 2.06 -16.02
CA PRO A 56 14.11 2.00 -17.03
C PRO A 56 13.94 0.74 -17.87
N SER A 57 14.21 0.84 -19.17
CA SER A 57 14.10 -0.28 -20.10
C SER A 57 15.06 -1.41 -19.69
N PRO A 58 14.66 -2.68 -19.85
CA PRO A 58 15.57 -3.81 -19.69
C PRO A 58 16.69 -3.74 -20.75
N PRO A 59 17.84 -4.41 -20.51
CA PRO A 59 18.92 -4.44 -21.50
C PRO A 59 18.46 -5.13 -22.80
N SER A 60 19.04 -4.70 -23.92
CA SER A 60 18.85 -5.31 -25.23
C SER A 60 19.54 -6.68 -25.33
N SER A 61 19.14 -7.50 -26.30
CA SER A 61 19.78 -8.80 -26.53
C SER A 61 21.29 -8.68 -26.82
N GLN A 62 21.71 -7.59 -27.48
CA GLN A 62 23.12 -7.30 -27.74
C GLN A 62 23.89 -6.98 -26.45
N GLN A 63 23.32 -6.17 -25.55
CA GLN A 63 23.93 -5.84 -24.26
C GLN A 63 24.05 -7.09 -23.37
N VAL A 64 23.05 -7.96 -23.39
CA VAL A 64 23.10 -9.25 -22.68
C VAL A 64 24.17 -10.17 -23.27
N ALA A 65 24.31 -10.22 -24.59
CA ALA A 65 25.36 -10.98 -25.26
C ALA A 65 26.76 -10.45 -24.90
N GLN A 66 26.95 -9.13 -24.88
CA GLN A 66 28.20 -8.48 -24.46
C GLN A 66 28.56 -8.84 -23.01
N PHE A 67 27.59 -8.83 -22.10
CA PHE A 67 27.81 -9.23 -20.71
C PHE A 67 28.25 -10.70 -20.59
N ASN A 68 27.60 -11.60 -21.33
CA ASN A 68 27.94 -13.02 -21.32
C ASN A 68 29.30 -13.31 -21.98
N ALA A 69 29.65 -12.57 -23.03
CA ALA A 69 30.91 -12.74 -23.76
C ALA A 69 32.13 -12.21 -22.97
N GLY A 70 31.93 -11.17 -22.15
CA GLY A 70 33.01 -10.54 -21.40
C GLY A 70 33.43 -11.24 -20.10
N SER A 71 32.87 -12.42 -19.78
CA SER A 71 33.00 -13.10 -18.47
C SER A 71 33.03 -12.13 -17.28
N CYS A 72 32.06 -11.22 -17.22
CA CYS A 72 31.84 -10.40 -16.02
C CYS A 72 31.22 -11.23 -14.86
N GLY A 73 31.05 -12.54 -15.08
CA GLY A 73 30.46 -13.51 -14.16
C GLY A 73 31.40 -14.01 -13.07
N ASP A 74 32.72 -14.02 -13.34
CA ASP A 74 33.76 -14.39 -12.39
C ASP A 74 34.53 -13.14 -11.94
N THR A 75 33.89 -12.32 -11.11
CA THR A 75 34.65 -11.60 -10.08
C THR A 75 34.96 -12.62 -8.98
N SER A 76 35.83 -13.57 -9.34
CA SER A 76 36.59 -14.37 -8.39
C SER A 76 37.36 -13.39 -7.51
N GLU A 77 37.38 -13.69 -6.22
CA GLU A 77 38.13 -13.06 -5.14
C GLU A 77 39.29 -12.14 -5.57
N GLU A 78 39.00 -10.89 -5.91
CA GLU A 78 39.96 -9.81 -5.70
C GLU A 78 39.63 -9.23 -4.33
N GLY A 79 40.61 -9.37 -3.43
CA GLY A 79 40.54 -8.97 -2.04
C GLY A 79 40.25 -7.47 -1.85
N PRO A 80 40.41 -6.95 -0.62
CA PRO A 80 40.14 -5.56 -0.31
C PRO A 80 41.24 -4.68 -0.91
N GLU A 81 41.24 -4.51 -2.24
CA GLU A 81 41.84 -3.34 -2.87
C GLU A 81 41.00 -2.15 -2.46
N THR A 82 41.42 -1.66 -1.31
CA THR A 82 41.15 -0.37 -0.74
C THR A 82 41.57 0.66 -1.78
N ILE A 83 40.71 0.93 -2.78
CA ILE A 83 40.75 2.21 -3.47
C ILE A 83 40.36 3.21 -2.39
N ALA A 84 41.38 3.71 -1.69
CA ALA A 84 41.30 4.82 -0.78
C ALA A 84 40.86 6.05 -1.60
N PHE A 85 39.55 6.20 -1.77
CA PHE A 85 38.99 7.53 -1.96
C PHE A 85 39.15 8.21 -0.61
N SER A 86 40.17 9.07 -0.52
CA SER A 86 40.27 10.11 0.49
C SER A 86 39.00 10.96 0.35
N GLY A 87 37.97 10.60 1.11
CA GLY A 87 36.79 11.41 1.30
C GLY A 87 37.26 12.64 2.06
N ARG A 88 37.49 13.73 1.34
CA ARG A 88 37.57 15.05 1.96
C ARG A 88 36.31 15.20 2.83
N PRO A 89 36.42 15.48 4.13
CA PRO A 89 35.24 15.82 4.92
C PRO A 89 34.55 16.97 4.20
N LEU A 90 33.25 16.84 3.92
CA LEU A 90 32.48 18.03 3.56
C LEU A 90 32.51 18.94 4.78
N ASP A 91 33.37 19.95 4.74
CA ASP A 91 33.38 21.04 5.69
C ASP A 91 32.01 21.72 5.72
N GLY A 92 31.52 21.93 6.95
CA GLY A 92 30.63 23.06 7.26
C GLY A 92 29.15 22.87 6.97
N ASN A 93 28.39 22.74 8.06
CA ASN A 93 26.94 22.94 8.15
C ASN A 93 26.06 21.95 7.38
N MET A 94 25.89 20.75 7.95
CA MET A 94 24.70 19.94 7.66
C MET A 94 23.47 20.62 8.30
N PRO A 95 22.48 21.09 7.52
CA PRO A 95 21.21 21.50 8.09
C PRO A 95 20.54 20.25 8.65
N LEU A 96 20.07 20.33 9.90
CA LEU A 96 19.15 19.35 10.46
C LEU A 96 17.84 19.42 9.66
N TYR A 97 17.77 18.69 8.54
CA TYR A 97 16.63 18.74 7.63
C TYR A 97 15.41 18.11 8.27
N ARG A 98 14.50 18.97 8.74
CA ARG A 98 13.13 18.63 9.16
C ARG A 98 12.19 18.32 7.97
N ARG A 99 12.68 18.23 6.72
CA ARG A 99 11.88 17.99 5.51
C ARG A 99 12.64 17.11 4.49
N LYS A 100 12.01 15.99 4.12
CA LYS A 100 12.39 14.93 3.14
C LYS A 100 13.83 14.37 3.27
N LYS A 101 13.87 13.06 3.58
CA LYS A 101 15.05 12.18 3.55
C LYS A 101 15.55 12.02 2.10
N ALA A 102 16.23 13.03 1.56
CA ALA A 102 16.74 12.97 0.20
C ALA A 102 18.20 12.52 0.22
N LEU A 103 18.45 11.35 -0.36
CA LEU A 103 19.80 10.90 -0.66
C LEU A 103 20.42 11.84 -1.70
N HIS A 104 21.69 12.18 -1.52
CA HIS A 104 22.37 13.14 -2.39
C HIS A 104 22.64 12.52 -3.79
N GLU A 105 22.45 13.31 -4.85
CA GLU A 105 22.57 12.89 -6.25
C GLU A 105 23.96 12.35 -6.60
N SER A 106 25.00 12.75 -5.86
CA SER A 106 26.36 12.20 -6.03
C SER A 106 26.40 10.68 -5.94
N ASN A 107 25.52 10.04 -5.16
CA ASN A 107 25.44 8.59 -5.11
C ASN A 107 25.09 7.98 -6.47
N GLN A 108 24.25 8.64 -7.27
CA GLN A 108 23.93 8.18 -8.62
C GLN A 108 25.14 8.36 -9.55
N THR A 109 25.77 9.53 -9.55
CA THR A 109 26.94 9.81 -10.39
C THR A 109 28.08 8.85 -10.10
N THR A 110 28.37 8.58 -8.82
CA THR A 110 29.40 7.61 -8.42
C THR A 110 29.05 6.18 -8.84
N PHE A 111 27.77 5.80 -8.78
CA PHE A 111 27.34 4.48 -9.24
C PHE A 111 27.53 4.34 -10.76
N LEU A 112 27.12 5.33 -11.54
CA LEU A 112 27.28 5.32 -12.99
C LEU A 112 28.77 5.27 -13.39
N ALA A 113 29.63 6.02 -12.70
CA ALA A 113 31.08 5.96 -12.91
C ALA A 113 31.67 4.59 -12.58
N LEU A 114 31.16 3.91 -11.54
CA LEU A 114 31.54 2.53 -11.24
C LEU A 114 31.14 1.56 -12.36
N LEU A 115 29.92 1.69 -12.87
CA LEU A 115 29.43 0.85 -13.98
C LEU A 115 30.26 1.06 -15.25
N ASP A 116 30.61 2.30 -15.57
CA ASP A 116 31.45 2.64 -16.72
C ASP A 116 32.87 2.06 -16.58
N LYS A 117 33.48 2.19 -15.40
CA LYS A 117 34.79 1.59 -15.09
C LYS A 117 34.79 0.08 -15.27
N LEU A 118 33.70 -0.58 -14.85
CA LEU A 118 33.52 -2.03 -14.99
C LEU A 118 33.01 -2.44 -16.37
N LYS A 119 32.81 -1.48 -17.29
CA LYS A 119 32.21 -1.69 -18.61
C LYS A 119 30.90 -2.49 -18.55
N PHE A 120 30.10 -2.25 -17.50
CA PHE A 120 28.83 -2.92 -17.33
C PHE A 120 27.85 -2.42 -18.41
N PRO A 121 27.33 -3.30 -19.31
CA PRO A 121 26.77 -2.84 -20.59
C PRO A 121 25.51 -1.98 -20.51
N HIS A 122 24.78 -2.04 -19.39
CA HIS A 122 23.54 -1.29 -19.22
C HIS A 122 23.21 -1.06 -17.74
N PRO A 123 22.95 0.17 -17.28
CA PRO A 123 22.77 0.50 -15.86
C PRO A 123 21.37 0.15 -15.34
N CYS A 124 20.90 -1.08 -15.55
CA CYS A 124 19.61 -1.52 -15.05
C CYS A 124 19.52 -3.05 -14.86
N PHE A 125 18.55 -3.46 -14.05
CA PHE A 125 18.11 -4.84 -13.98
C PHE A 125 17.50 -5.31 -15.32
N ASN A 126 17.64 -6.60 -15.57
CA ASN A 126 16.87 -7.29 -16.61
C ASN A 126 15.53 -7.76 -16.03
N TRP A 127 14.49 -6.93 -16.18
CA TRP A 127 13.12 -7.21 -15.72
C TRP A 127 12.49 -8.47 -16.35
N ASN A 128 13.00 -8.91 -17.50
CA ASN A 128 12.48 -10.10 -18.18
C ASN A 128 13.02 -11.40 -17.56
N LYS A 129 14.08 -11.34 -16.75
CA LYS A 129 14.73 -12.49 -16.12
C LYS A 129 14.47 -12.56 -14.61
N THR A 130 14.78 -13.71 -14.01
CA THR A 130 14.66 -13.94 -12.57
C THR A 130 15.75 -13.21 -11.79
N SER A 131 15.62 -13.07 -10.47
CA SER A 131 16.68 -12.50 -9.62
C SER A 131 17.95 -13.36 -9.66
N SER A 132 17.79 -14.66 -9.91
CA SER A 132 18.87 -15.64 -10.01
C SER A 132 19.63 -15.61 -11.34
N SER A 133 19.24 -14.80 -12.33
CA SER A 133 20.00 -14.69 -13.58
C SER A 133 21.38 -14.08 -13.33
N SER A 134 22.39 -14.51 -14.10
CA SER A 134 23.76 -13.98 -14.01
C SER A 134 23.80 -12.45 -14.05
N TRP A 135 23.05 -11.85 -14.98
CA TRP A 135 22.88 -10.39 -15.09
C TRP A 135 22.36 -9.75 -13.80
N ASN A 136 21.24 -10.25 -13.26
CA ASN A 136 20.59 -9.62 -12.11
C ASN A 136 21.39 -9.88 -10.82
N GLN A 137 22.08 -11.02 -10.71
CA GLN A 137 23.01 -11.27 -9.61
C GLN A 137 24.19 -10.30 -9.66
N ALA A 138 24.85 -10.15 -10.81
CA ALA A 138 25.98 -9.23 -10.97
C ALA A 138 25.56 -7.78 -10.65
N PHE A 139 24.44 -7.33 -11.21
CA PHE A 139 23.92 -5.99 -10.92
C PHE A 139 23.56 -5.80 -9.44
N SER A 140 22.97 -6.82 -8.78
CA SER A 140 22.68 -6.77 -7.34
C SER A 140 23.95 -6.66 -6.48
N ARG A 141 25.02 -7.36 -6.86
CA ARG A 141 26.33 -7.25 -6.17
C ARG A 141 26.90 -5.84 -6.29
N LEU A 142 26.79 -5.21 -7.46
CA LEU A 142 27.24 -3.83 -7.67
C LEU A 142 26.44 -2.83 -6.81
N ILE A 143 25.12 -3.00 -6.72
CA ILE A 143 24.28 -2.20 -5.82
C ILE A 143 24.72 -2.38 -4.37
N LEU A 144 24.98 -3.62 -3.95
CA LEU A 144 25.39 -3.95 -2.58
C LEU A 144 26.75 -3.35 -2.22
N GLN A 145 27.73 -3.43 -3.12
CA GLN A 145 29.02 -2.78 -2.97
C GLN A 145 28.86 -1.26 -2.84
N HIS A 146 28.04 -0.66 -3.69
CA HIS A 146 27.80 0.77 -3.66
C HIS A 146 27.04 1.22 -2.40
N TRP A 147 26.05 0.44 -1.96
CA TRP A 147 25.36 0.64 -0.69
C TRP A 147 26.35 0.70 0.49
N ASN A 148 27.27 -0.26 0.56
CA ASN A 148 28.27 -0.31 1.63
C ASN A 148 29.20 0.90 1.61
N ARG A 149 29.67 1.33 0.42
CA ARG A 149 30.50 2.53 0.27
C ARG A 149 29.75 3.80 0.71
N SER A 150 28.52 4.00 0.21
CA SER A 150 27.67 5.13 0.58
C SER A 150 27.36 5.16 2.08
N ARG A 151 27.16 3.99 2.70
CA ARG A 151 26.93 3.87 4.15
C ARG A 151 28.14 4.30 4.96
N LEU A 152 29.34 3.82 4.60
CA LEU A 152 30.58 4.22 5.26
C LEU A 152 30.87 5.72 5.09
N ALA A 153 30.46 6.32 3.96
CA ALA A 153 30.54 7.75 3.72
C ALA A 153 29.45 8.58 4.43
N GLY A 154 28.57 7.96 5.24
CA GLY A 154 27.54 8.66 5.99
C GLY A 154 26.30 9.09 5.19
N ALA A 155 26.11 8.58 3.96
CA ALA A 155 24.99 8.99 3.10
C ALA A 155 23.60 8.70 3.71
N PHE A 156 23.52 7.77 4.65
CA PHE A 156 22.26 7.33 5.27
C PHE A 156 22.03 7.86 6.69
N LEU A 157 22.86 8.77 7.21
CA LEU A 157 22.65 9.41 8.52
C LEU A 157 21.23 9.98 8.73
N PRO A 158 20.52 10.49 7.70
CA PRO A 158 19.13 10.96 7.85
C PRO A 158 18.07 9.85 8.07
N TYR A 159 18.44 8.58 7.94
CA TYR A 159 17.52 7.45 8.10
C TYR A 159 17.68 6.84 9.51
N PRO A 160 16.59 6.72 10.29
CA PRO A 160 16.63 6.11 11.63
C PRO A 160 16.65 4.57 11.50
N MET A 161 17.72 4.01 10.96
CA MET A 161 17.89 2.57 10.73
C MET A 161 18.93 2.00 11.67
N ASP A 162 18.75 0.73 12.03
CA ASP A 162 19.73 -0.03 12.80
C ASP A 162 21.04 -0.21 12.00
N PRO A 163 22.18 0.31 12.50
CA PRO A 163 23.47 0.19 11.83
C PRO A 163 23.94 -1.24 11.62
N GLU A 164 23.62 -2.16 12.54
CA GLU A 164 24.04 -3.56 12.45
C GLU A 164 23.30 -4.27 11.33
N ALA A 165 21.97 -4.15 11.29
CA ALA A 165 21.17 -4.65 10.18
C ALA A 165 21.55 -4.01 8.84
N ALA A 166 21.94 -2.73 8.83
CA ALA A 166 22.38 -2.02 7.62
C ALA A 166 23.77 -2.46 7.10
N ALA A 167 24.61 -3.04 7.97
CA ALA A 167 25.92 -3.58 7.65
C ALA A 167 25.87 -5.06 7.23
N ASN A 168 24.79 -5.78 7.53
CA ASN A 168 24.66 -7.19 7.19
C ASN A 168 24.44 -7.40 5.68
N THR A 169 25.50 -7.82 4.99
CA THR A 169 25.53 -8.08 3.54
C THR A 169 24.43 -9.06 3.08
N SER A 170 24.16 -10.12 3.84
CA SER A 170 23.11 -11.10 3.50
C SER A 170 21.74 -10.46 3.56
N THR A 171 21.45 -9.72 4.63
CA THR A 171 20.19 -9.00 4.79
C THR A 171 19.96 -8.00 3.66
N ILE A 172 20.98 -7.19 3.31
CA ILE A 172 20.84 -6.21 2.22
C ILE A 172 20.66 -6.90 0.87
N SER A 173 21.39 -7.98 0.59
CA SER A 173 21.23 -8.77 -0.63
C SER A 173 19.80 -9.33 -0.77
N ASP A 174 19.25 -9.90 0.31
CA ASP A 174 17.88 -10.38 0.33
C ASP A 174 16.86 -9.26 0.16
N LEU A 175 17.12 -8.08 0.74
CA LEU A 175 16.25 -6.91 0.56
C LEU A 175 16.30 -6.35 -0.88
N ILE A 176 17.46 -6.36 -1.54
CA ILE A 176 17.59 -6.04 -2.98
C ILE A 176 16.77 -7.04 -3.80
N THR A 177 16.91 -8.34 -3.53
CA THR A 177 16.14 -9.41 -4.19
C THR A 177 14.63 -9.23 -3.99
N ARG A 178 14.22 -8.90 -2.76
CA ARG A 178 12.81 -8.61 -2.41
C ARG A 178 12.26 -7.44 -3.22
N TRP A 179 13.02 -6.35 -3.27
CA TRP A 179 12.64 -5.17 -4.02
C TRP A 179 12.50 -5.49 -5.50
N PHE A 180 13.50 -6.16 -6.09
CA PHE A 180 13.50 -6.53 -7.50
C PHE A 180 12.31 -7.41 -7.86
N ASN A 181 12.07 -8.50 -7.11
CA ASN A 181 10.96 -9.41 -7.40
C ASN A 181 9.60 -8.71 -7.27
N GLY A 182 9.41 -7.89 -6.22
CA GLY A 182 8.20 -7.10 -6.07
C GLY A 182 7.97 -6.12 -7.21
N ARG A 183 9.03 -5.52 -7.77
CA ARG A 183 8.94 -4.61 -8.91
C ARG A 183 8.69 -5.34 -10.23
N ARG A 184 9.41 -6.44 -10.45
CA ARG A 184 9.25 -7.27 -11.65
C ARG A 184 7.82 -7.76 -11.78
N ASP A 185 7.21 -8.23 -10.69
CA ASP A 185 5.84 -8.72 -10.69
C ASP A 185 4.83 -7.60 -11.02
N LEU A 186 5.06 -6.38 -10.53
CA LEU A 186 4.23 -5.23 -10.89
C LEU A 186 4.36 -4.87 -12.38
N ILE A 187 5.58 -4.88 -12.93
CA ILE A 187 5.83 -4.60 -14.36
C ILE A 187 5.13 -5.66 -15.22
N ARG A 188 5.31 -6.95 -14.89
CA ARG A 188 4.68 -8.05 -15.63
C ARG A 188 3.16 -8.00 -15.57
N LYS A 189 2.59 -7.71 -14.39
CA LYS A 189 1.14 -7.57 -14.22
C LYS A 189 0.58 -6.44 -15.09
N GLU A 190 1.29 -5.32 -15.18
CA GLU A 190 0.90 -4.19 -16.03
C GLU A 190 1.05 -4.49 -17.53
N GLN A 191 2.08 -5.25 -17.92
CA GLN A 191 2.26 -5.70 -19.31
C GLN A 191 1.16 -6.68 -19.74
N GLN A 192 0.76 -7.60 -18.85
CA GLN A 192 -0.29 -8.58 -19.12
C GLN A 192 -1.68 -7.95 -19.09
N ASN A 193 -1.91 -7.02 -18.17
CA ASN A 193 -3.18 -6.33 -17.98
C ASN A 193 -2.93 -4.82 -17.87
N PRO A 194 -2.86 -4.09 -19.00
CA PRO A 194 -2.69 -2.64 -19.00
C PRO A 194 -3.76 -1.94 -18.14
N GLY A 195 -3.34 -1.05 -17.25
CA GLY A 195 -4.22 -0.37 -16.29
C GLY A 195 -4.39 -1.09 -14.96
N SER A 196 -3.79 -2.26 -14.76
CA SER A 196 -3.90 -3.03 -13.50
C SER A 196 -3.41 -2.24 -12.28
N SER A 197 -2.36 -1.44 -12.43
CA SER A 197 -1.80 -0.59 -11.38
C SER A 197 -2.78 0.51 -10.97
N GLN A 198 -3.46 1.13 -11.95
CA GLN A 198 -4.48 2.14 -11.68
C GLN A 198 -5.72 1.52 -11.04
N ALA A 199 -6.18 0.37 -11.52
CA ALA A 199 -7.28 -0.38 -10.92
C ALA A 199 -6.97 -0.77 -9.46
N GLN A 200 -5.76 -1.25 -9.19
CA GLN A 200 -5.33 -1.59 -7.83
C GLN A 200 -5.28 -0.37 -6.92
N LYS A 201 -4.78 0.77 -7.41
CA LYS A 201 -4.82 2.05 -6.66
C LYS A 201 -6.26 2.44 -6.32
N LYS A 202 -7.19 2.36 -7.29
CA LYS A 202 -8.63 2.62 -7.06
C LYS A 202 -9.19 1.70 -5.97
N LEU A 203 -8.87 0.41 -6.02
CA LEU A 203 -9.33 -0.57 -5.00
C LEU A 203 -8.78 -0.29 -3.60
N VAL A 204 -7.47 -0.01 -3.48
CA VAL A 204 -6.84 0.35 -2.20
C VAL A 204 -7.48 1.61 -1.63
N TRP A 205 -7.72 2.61 -2.47
CA TRP A 205 -8.33 3.87 -2.07
C TRP A 205 -9.77 3.69 -1.59
N LYS A 206 -10.60 2.92 -2.32
CA LYS A 206 -11.94 2.51 -1.87
C LYS A 206 -11.90 1.73 -0.55
N SER A 207 -10.89 0.88 -0.36
CA SER A 207 -10.71 0.16 0.91
C SER A 207 -10.39 1.09 2.07
N HIS A 208 -9.57 2.11 1.83
CA HIS A 208 -9.23 3.09 2.85
C HIS A 208 -10.45 3.89 3.29
N TRP A 209 -11.25 4.41 2.35
CA TRP A 209 -12.48 5.12 2.65
C TRP A 209 -13.47 4.32 3.48
N ARG A 210 -13.74 3.07 3.06
CA ARG A 210 -14.63 2.15 3.78
C ARG A 210 -14.18 1.94 5.22
N ARG A 211 -12.87 1.74 5.42
CA ARG A 211 -12.29 1.58 6.75
C ARG A 211 -12.40 2.86 7.59
N THR A 212 -12.11 4.02 7.01
CA THR A 212 -12.23 5.31 7.69
C THR A 212 -13.66 5.54 8.19
N LEU A 213 -14.66 5.32 7.32
CA LEU A 213 -16.06 5.46 7.70
C LEU A 213 -16.50 4.46 8.77
N ALA A 214 -16.09 3.20 8.66
CA ALA A 214 -16.39 2.18 9.66
C ALA A 214 -15.88 2.61 11.05
N ILE A 215 -14.59 2.98 11.13
CA ILE A 215 -13.97 3.45 12.38
C ILE A 215 -14.70 4.67 12.91
N HIS A 216 -14.90 5.69 12.08
CA HIS A 216 -15.52 6.93 12.50
C HIS A 216 -16.94 6.73 13.04
N ARG A 217 -17.75 5.93 12.36
CA ARG A 217 -19.14 5.66 12.75
C ARG A 217 -19.21 4.83 14.03
N THR A 218 -18.40 3.77 14.13
CA THR A 218 -18.31 2.93 15.33
C THR A 218 -17.87 3.75 16.54
N GLU A 219 -16.77 4.49 16.44
CA GLU A 219 -16.30 5.35 17.55
C GLU A 219 -17.33 6.41 17.95
N THR A 220 -18.07 6.97 16.98
CA THR A 220 -19.15 7.94 17.28
C THR A 220 -20.28 7.27 18.05
N LEU A 221 -20.73 6.08 17.64
CA LEU A 221 -21.78 5.35 18.35
C LEU A 221 -21.35 4.94 19.76
N GLU A 222 -20.10 4.48 19.93
CA GLU A 222 -19.51 4.18 21.23
C GLU A 222 -19.46 5.41 22.14
N SER A 223 -19.09 6.58 21.60
CA SER A 223 -19.02 7.82 22.38
C SER A 223 -20.37 8.30 22.91
N LEU A 224 -21.47 7.91 22.24
CA LEU A 224 -22.84 8.25 22.63
C LEU A 224 -23.40 7.33 23.73
N LYS A 225 -22.62 6.36 24.22
CA LYS A 225 -23.01 5.41 25.28
C LYS A 225 -24.32 4.67 24.96
N LEU A 226 -24.50 4.31 23.69
CA LEU A 226 -25.63 3.52 23.24
C LEU A 226 -25.51 2.07 23.73
N PRO A 227 -26.62 1.31 23.76
CA PRO A 227 -26.56 -0.13 23.99
C PRO A 227 -25.57 -0.83 23.06
N ASP A 228 -24.79 -1.78 23.58
CA ASP A 228 -23.69 -2.45 22.85
C ASP A 228 -24.12 -3.04 21.50
N LYS A 229 -25.38 -3.51 21.40
CA LYS A 229 -25.96 -4.04 20.15
C LYS A 229 -25.95 -3.05 18.99
N TYR A 230 -25.87 -1.74 19.27
CA TYR A 230 -25.85 -0.68 18.26
C TYR A 230 -24.44 -0.18 17.94
N CYS A 231 -23.44 -0.37 18.80
CA CYS A 231 -22.11 0.21 18.63
C CYS A 231 -21.35 -0.36 17.43
N THR A 232 -21.56 -1.64 17.12
CA THR A 232 -20.80 -2.37 16.08
C THR A 232 -21.51 -2.46 14.73
N ILE A 233 -22.68 -1.82 14.56
CA ILE A 233 -23.53 -2.01 13.37
C ILE A 233 -22.90 -1.50 12.06
N PHE A 234 -21.87 -0.65 12.13
CA PHE A 234 -21.09 -0.15 10.99
C PHE A 234 -19.64 -0.65 11.00
N GLU A 235 -19.29 -1.63 11.84
CA GLU A 235 -17.91 -2.11 11.97
C GLU A 235 -17.40 -2.78 10.67
N ASP A 236 -18.27 -3.55 9.99
CA ASP A 236 -17.89 -4.13 8.70
C ASP A 236 -17.70 -3.04 7.64
N THR A 237 -16.50 -2.96 7.11
CA THR A 237 -16.12 -2.05 6.02
C THR A 237 -17.02 -2.15 4.78
N LEU A 238 -17.59 -3.32 4.47
CA LEU A 238 -18.52 -3.48 3.35
C LEU A 238 -19.85 -2.76 3.58
N CYS A 239 -20.25 -2.62 4.85
CA CYS A 239 -21.38 -1.80 5.28
C CYS A 239 -21.16 -0.30 5.11
N ASN A 240 -20.01 0.14 4.59
CA ASN A 240 -19.66 1.55 4.42
C ASN A 240 -19.23 1.85 2.97
N SER A 241 -19.71 1.05 2.01
CA SER A 241 -19.31 1.08 0.60
C SER A 241 -19.99 2.15 -0.26
N GLU A 242 -20.74 3.08 0.34
CA GLU A 242 -21.47 4.15 -0.35
C GLU A 242 -20.59 5.31 -0.85
N THR A 243 -19.29 5.12 -1.12
CA THR A 243 -18.40 6.21 -1.56
C THR A 243 -17.74 5.88 -2.88
N GLU A 244 -18.01 6.70 -3.89
CA GLU A 244 -17.43 6.58 -5.23
C GLU A 244 -16.68 7.87 -5.64
N SER A 245 -15.70 7.70 -6.54
CA SER A 245 -14.96 8.81 -7.15
C SER A 245 -15.46 9.01 -8.57
N LEU A 246 -15.82 10.24 -8.90
CA LEU A 246 -16.02 10.67 -10.28
C LEU A 246 -14.65 10.89 -10.97
N GLU A 247 -14.67 11.08 -12.29
CA GLU A 247 -13.46 11.24 -13.11
C GLU A 247 -12.68 12.53 -12.79
N ASP A 248 -13.39 13.56 -12.35
CA ASP A 248 -12.83 14.84 -11.87
C ASP A 248 -12.23 14.74 -10.45
N GLY A 249 -12.33 13.58 -9.80
CA GLY A 249 -11.86 13.35 -8.43
C GLY A 249 -12.86 13.76 -7.34
N THR A 250 -14.05 14.22 -7.71
CA THR A 250 -15.13 14.52 -6.78
C THR A 250 -15.63 13.24 -6.12
N LEU A 251 -15.84 13.29 -4.80
CA LEU A 251 -16.36 12.16 -4.04
C LEU A 251 -17.87 12.28 -3.90
N VAL A 252 -18.59 11.22 -4.21
CA VAL A 252 -20.05 11.17 -4.13
C VAL A 252 -20.52 10.03 -3.24
N LYS A 253 -21.61 10.28 -2.52
CA LYS A 253 -22.32 9.26 -1.77
C LYS A 253 -23.26 8.51 -2.70
N VAL A 254 -23.08 7.20 -2.85
CA VAL A 254 -23.88 6.38 -3.78
C VAL A 254 -24.97 5.60 -3.07
N ALA A 255 -26.11 5.45 -3.73
CA ALA A 255 -27.20 4.64 -3.20
C ALA A 255 -26.84 3.14 -3.24
N LEU A 256 -26.97 2.47 -2.09
CA LEU A 256 -26.78 1.03 -2.00
C LEU A 256 -28.14 0.33 -2.09
N ARG A 257 -28.33 -0.46 -3.13
CA ARG A 257 -29.61 -1.13 -3.43
C ARG A 257 -29.98 -2.14 -2.37
N TRP A 258 -28.97 -2.81 -1.83
CA TRP A 258 -29.14 -3.82 -0.81
C TRP A 258 -29.48 -3.21 0.55
N ARG A 259 -29.16 -1.93 0.80
CA ARG A 259 -29.31 -1.31 2.12
C ARG A 259 -30.73 -0.76 2.29
N SER A 260 -31.32 -1.01 3.46
CA SER A 260 -32.63 -0.47 3.82
C SER A 260 -32.61 1.06 3.88
N LYS A 261 -33.79 1.67 3.71
CA LYS A 261 -33.95 3.13 3.81
C LYS A 261 -33.55 3.62 5.22
N MET A 262 -33.94 2.88 6.26
CA MET A 262 -33.62 3.23 7.65
C MET A 262 -32.11 3.17 7.92
N ALA A 263 -31.44 2.09 7.51
CA ALA A 263 -29.98 2.00 7.65
C ALA A 263 -29.24 3.11 6.89
N SER A 264 -29.77 3.53 5.73
CA SER A 264 -29.22 4.67 4.96
C SER A 264 -29.40 6.02 5.67
N LEU A 265 -30.55 6.23 6.30
CA LEU A 265 -30.82 7.41 7.13
C LEU A 265 -29.89 7.44 8.34
N LEU A 266 -29.80 6.33 9.08
CA LEU A 266 -28.90 6.18 10.23
C LEU A 266 -27.45 6.47 9.86
N ALA A 267 -26.94 5.87 8.78
CA ALA A 267 -25.59 6.15 8.30
C ALA A 267 -25.35 7.65 8.07
N THR A 268 -26.35 8.36 7.54
CA THR A 268 -26.30 9.81 7.33
C THR A 268 -26.35 10.61 8.65
N ARG A 269 -27.14 10.17 9.63
CA ARG A 269 -27.20 10.80 10.96
C ARG A 269 -25.89 10.61 11.72
N VAL A 270 -25.32 9.41 11.71
CA VAL A 270 -24.03 9.13 12.34
C VAL A 270 -22.90 9.89 11.65
N ASP A 271 -22.93 10.07 10.33
CA ASP A 271 -21.98 10.93 9.62
C ASP A 271 -22.02 12.38 10.17
N ARG A 272 -23.22 12.93 10.43
CA ARG A 272 -23.37 14.28 11.02
C ARG A 272 -22.84 14.36 12.44
N LEU A 273 -23.17 13.38 13.28
CA LEU A 273 -22.70 13.31 14.67
C LEU A 273 -21.17 13.14 14.72
N THR A 274 -20.60 12.39 13.78
CA THR A 274 -19.14 12.25 13.63
C THR A 274 -18.49 13.59 13.32
N ILE A 275 -19.06 14.37 12.39
CA ILE A 275 -18.55 15.70 12.06
C ILE A 275 -18.57 16.59 13.29
N GLN A 276 -19.69 16.63 14.03
CA GLN A 276 -19.82 17.41 15.25
C GLN A 276 -18.78 17.01 16.30
N ARG A 277 -18.71 15.71 16.64
CA ARG A 277 -17.75 15.17 17.60
C ARG A 277 -16.31 15.52 17.25
N LYS A 278 -15.90 15.33 15.98
CA LYS A 278 -14.53 15.63 15.54
C LYS A 278 -14.22 17.14 15.54
N LEU A 279 -15.22 17.99 15.31
CA LEU A 279 -15.08 19.44 15.45
C LEU A 279 -14.90 19.86 16.92
N GLU A 280 -15.66 19.25 17.82
CA GLU A 280 -15.55 19.47 19.28
C GLU A 280 -14.18 18.99 19.81
N GLU A 281 -13.72 17.80 19.41
CA GLU A 281 -12.43 17.22 19.83
C GLU A 281 -11.22 18.05 19.35
N LYS A 282 -11.26 18.59 18.12
CA LYS A 282 -10.09 19.20 17.47
C LYS A 282 -10.15 20.74 17.40
N GLY A 283 -11.26 21.34 17.81
CA GLY A 283 -11.45 22.79 17.84
C GLY A 283 -11.37 23.47 16.46
N ARG A 284 -11.17 24.79 16.46
CA ARG A 284 -11.20 25.66 15.25
C ARG A 284 -10.11 25.38 14.21
N ALA A 285 -9.10 24.58 14.54
CA ALA A 285 -8.04 24.18 13.60
C ALA A 285 -8.50 23.09 12.62
N PHE A 286 -9.67 22.49 12.84
CA PHE A 286 -10.20 21.41 12.02
C PHE A 286 -11.06 21.95 10.89
N GLY A 287 -10.49 22.02 9.68
CA GLY A 287 -11.19 22.49 8.50
C GLY A 287 -12.25 21.49 8.01
N SER A 288 -13.40 21.99 7.56
CA SER A 288 -14.52 21.20 7.02
C SER A 288 -14.10 20.25 5.90
N GLY A 289 -13.08 20.58 5.11
CA GLY A 289 -12.56 19.72 4.05
C GLY A 289 -11.68 18.55 4.49
N GLN A 290 -11.39 18.38 5.79
CA GLN A 290 -10.49 17.31 6.27
C GLN A 290 -11.20 15.97 6.47
N LEU A 291 -12.51 15.97 6.73
CA LEU A 291 -13.30 14.74 6.93
C LEU A 291 -13.81 14.16 5.63
N LEU A 292 -13.83 12.84 5.56
CA LEU A 292 -14.42 12.14 4.43
C LEU A 292 -15.94 12.38 4.38
N GLU A 293 -16.59 12.47 5.53
CA GLU A 293 -18.02 12.72 5.68
C GLU A 293 -18.43 14.04 5.01
N THR A 294 -17.64 15.09 5.16
CA THR A 294 -17.90 16.42 4.59
C THR A 294 -17.46 16.53 3.13
N ARG A 295 -16.45 15.77 2.71
CA ARG A 295 -15.95 15.77 1.32
C ARG A 295 -16.86 15.06 0.34
N ARG A 296 -17.73 14.15 0.82
CA ARG A 296 -18.66 13.41 -0.04
C ARG A 296 -19.88 14.25 -0.35
N GLN A 297 -20.12 14.49 -1.62
CA GLN A 297 -21.31 15.19 -2.10
C GLN A 297 -22.49 14.21 -2.22
N LEU A 298 -23.70 14.74 -2.11
CA LEU A 298 -24.89 13.98 -2.47
C LEU A 298 -24.92 13.75 -3.98
N PRO A 299 -25.42 12.59 -4.44
CA PRO A 299 -25.45 12.29 -5.86
C PRO A 299 -26.44 13.23 -6.56
N THR A 300 -26.08 13.70 -7.74
CA THR A 300 -26.99 14.42 -8.63
C THR A 300 -27.89 13.40 -9.33
N ARG A 301 -29.18 13.71 -9.55
CA ARG A 301 -30.21 12.80 -10.12
C ARG A 301 -29.78 11.97 -11.35
N ASN A 302 -28.88 12.48 -12.18
CA ASN A 302 -28.38 11.79 -13.38
C ASN A 302 -27.32 10.70 -13.08
N GLN A 303 -26.66 10.77 -11.91
CA GLN A 303 -25.62 9.81 -11.49
C GLN A 303 -26.20 8.52 -10.92
N ASP A 304 -27.41 8.58 -10.34
CA ASP A 304 -28.10 7.40 -9.80
C ASP A 304 -28.45 6.39 -10.92
N VAL A 305 -28.81 6.88 -12.11
CA VAL A 305 -29.24 6.06 -13.26
C VAL A 305 -28.09 5.21 -13.83
N HIS A 306 -26.85 5.72 -13.84
CA HIS A 306 -25.69 4.93 -14.29
C HIS A 306 -25.23 3.87 -13.27
N GLN A 307 -25.66 3.97 -12.02
CA GLN A 307 -25.28 3.05 -10.94
C GLN A 307 -26.22 1.83 -10.85
N GLU A 308 -27.49 1.99 -11.22
CA GLU A 308 -28.15 1.25 -12.30
C GLU A 308 -27.74 -0.21 -12.57
N SER A 309 -26.57 -0.37 -13.17
CA SER A 309 -26.15 -1.60 -13.83
C SER A 309 -24.94 -2.27 -13.16
N GLN A 310 -24.40 -1.68 -12.10
CA GLN A 310 -23.18 -2.20 -11.46
C GLN A 310 -23.50 -3.28 -10.41
N LYS A 311 -22.76 -4.39 -10.49
CA LYS A 311 -22.78 -5.45 -9.47
C LYS A 311 -22.24 -4.89 -8.14
N GLN A 312 -23.10 -4.74 -7.14
CA GLN A 312 -22.73 -4.27 -5.82
C GLN A 312 -22.21 -5.42 -4.94
N ARG A 313 -21.23 -5.13 -4.07
CA ARG A 313 -20.82 -6.07 -3.03
C ARG A 313 -21.77 -5.94 -1.85
N VAL A 314 -22.41 -7.04 -1.49
CA VAL A 314 -23.38 -7.09 -0.39
C VAL A 314 -22.67 -7.69 0.83
N PRO A 315 -22.65 -7.00 1.98
CA PRO A 315 -22.19 -7.58 3.24
C PRO A 315 -23.13 -8.72 3.66
N GLN A 316 -22.53 -9.79 4.18
CA GLN A 316 -23.24 -10.92 4.77
C GLN A 316 -23.23 -10.78 6.30
N CYS A 317 -24.08 -11.56 6.96
CA CYS A 317 -24.20 -11.60 8.41
C CYS A 317 -24.64 -10.27 9.03
N LEU A 318 -25.45 -9.48 8.33
CA LEU A 318 -26.12 -8.33 8.93
C LEU A 318 -27.51 -8.70 9.47
N PRO A 319 -28.03 -7.91 10.41
CA PRO A 319 -29.43 -7.99 10.82
C PRO A 319 -30.39 -7.76 9.67
N LEU A 320 -31.57 -8.38 9.73
CA LEU A 320 -32.55 -8.35 8.65
C LEU A 320 -32.98 -6.93 8.24
N ASP A 321 -33.11 -6.02 9.20
CA ASP A 321 -33.53 -4.63 9.00
C ASP A 321 -32.45 -3.73 8.36
N PHE A 322 -31.23 -4.24 8.15
CA PHE A 322 -30.24 -3.60 7.29
C PHE A 322 -30.50 -3.79 5.81
N TYR A 323 -31.22 -4.85 5.43
CA TYR A 323 -31.46 -5.17 4.03
C TYR A 323 -32.72 -4.47 3.50
N ASN A 324 -32.66 -3.99 2.27
CA ASN A 324 -33.85 -3.58 1.55
C ASN A 324 -34.71 -4.82 1.30
N LYS A 325 -35.99 -4.75 1.69
CA LYS A 325 -36.93 -5.87 1.62
C LYS A 325 -37.04 -6.46 0.20
N GLN A 326 -37.26 -5.62 -0.81
CA GLN A 326 -37.39 -6.07 -2.21
C GLN A 326 -36.09 -6.72 -2.71
N PHE A 327 -34.94 -6.15 -2.34
CA PHE A 327 -33.64 -6.72 -2.68
C PHE A 327 -33.43 -8.08 -2.03
N TYR A 328 -33.72 -8.20 -0.73
CA TYR A 328 -33.55 -9.44 0.03
C TYR A 328 -34.50 -10.55 -0.45
N GLU A 329 -35.75 -10.20 -0.74
CA GLU A 329 -36.78 -11.12 -1.27
C GLU A 329 -36.47 -11.63 -2.68
N SER A 330 -35.60 -10.94 -3.43
CA SER A 330 -35.19 -11.39 -4.77
C SER A 330 -34.28 -12.63 -4.77
N PHE A 331 -33.71 -12.99 -3.62
CA PHE A 331 -32.86 -14.17 -3.47
C PHE A 331 -33.68 -15.42 -3.10
N GLY A 332 -33.17 -16.60 -3.48
CA GLY A 332 -33.72 -17.86 -3.00
C GLY A 332 -33.49 -18.07 -1.48
N THR A 333 -34.30 -18.92 -0.86
CA THR A 333 -34.32 -19.16 0.59
C THR A 333 -32.94 -19.49 1.19
N GLN A 334 -32.13 -20.29 0.49
CA GLN A 334 -30.79 -20.64 0.96
C GLN A 334 -29.87 -19.40 1.02
N ALA A 335 -29.87 -18.58 -0.02
CA ALA A 335 -29.05 -17.36 -0.05
C ALA A 335 -29.52 -16.33 1.00
N GLN A 336 -30.82 -16.26 1.28
CA GLN A 336 -31.35 -15.43 2.37
C GLN A 336 -30.83 -15.87 3.74
N GLN A 337 -30.79 -17.18 4.01
CA GLN A 337 -30.24 -17.74 5.24
C GLN A 337 -28.74 -17.51 5.38
N GLU A 338 -27.97 -17.62 4.29
CA GLU A 338 -26.53 -17.36 4.29
C GLU A 338 -26.20 -15.86 4.47
N MET A 339 -27.10 -14.96 4.05
CA MET A 339 -26.88 -13.51 4.16
C MET A 339 -27.19 -12.93 5.54
N CYS A 340 -28.16 -13.45 6.28
CA CYS A 340 -28.63 -12.85 7.53
C CYS A 340 -28.13 -13.62 8.75
N SER A 341 -27.54 -12.94 9.74
CA SER A 341 -26.99 -13.59 10.94
C SER A 341 -27.94 -13.60 12.15
N GLY A 342 -29.10 -12.95 12.08
CA GLY A 342 -29.99 -12.88 13.24
C GLY A 342 -31.26 -12.05 13.06
N SER A 343 -32.02 -11.95 14.15
CA SER A 343 -33.23 -11.12 14.24
C SER A 343 -32.94 -9.64 13.94
N PRO A 344 -33.96 -8.86 13.53
CA PRO A 344 -33.85 -7.40 13.40
C PRO A 344 -33.24 -6.75 14.65
N LEU A 345 -32.46 -5.68 14.48
CA LEU A 345 -31.88 -4.92 15.61
C LEU A 345 -32.80 -3.81 16.12
N ASP A 346 -33.93 -3.58 15.46
CA ASP A 346 -34.84 -2.46 15.66
C ASP A 346 -34.15 -1.14 15.37
N LEU A 347 -33.68 -0.98 14.13
CA LEU A 347 -33.01 0.25 13.67
C LEU A 347 -33.84 1.53 13.87
N SER A 348 -35.17 1.42 13.92
CA SER A 348 -36.05 2.53 14.26
C SER A 348 -35.81 3.05 15.67
N ASP A 349 -35.60 2.17 16.65
CA ASP A 349 -35.34 2.56 18.04
C ASP A 349 -34.02 3.31 18.16
N LEU A 350 -32.99 2.83 17.46
CA LEU A 350 -31.72 3.54 17.36
C LEU A 350 -31.90 4.92 16.74
N TRP A 351 -32.72 5.06 15.70
CA TRP A 351 -33.01 6.36 15.11
C TRP A 351 -33.57 7.32 16.15
N PHE A 352 -34.56 6.89 16.94
CA PHE A 352 -35.13 7.70 18.02
C PHE A 352 -34.10 8.05 19.10
N LEU A 353 -33.21 7.13 19.47
CA LEU A 353 -32.13 7.41 20.42
C LEU A 353 -31.14 8.48 19.91
N LEU A 354 -30.85 8.47 18.61
CA LEU A 354 -29.93 9.42 17.97
C LEU A 354 -30.56 10.79 17.65
N ASP A 355 -31.88 10.87 17.60
CA ASP A 355 -32.64 12.09 17.28
C ASP A 355 -33.13 12.84 18.52
N ARG A 356 -32.96 12.25 19.71
CA ARG A 356 -33.13 12.99 20.98
C ARG A 356 -32.04 14.04 21.11
N ASP A 357 -32.42 15.31 20.98
CA ASP A 357 -31.53 16.43 21.25
C ASP A 357 -30.98 16.35 22.69
N PRO A 358 -29.67 16.55 22.91
CA PRO A 358 -29.07 16.56 24.24
C PRO A 358 -29.40 17.83 25.07
N THR A 359 -30.39 18.64 24.67
CA THR A 359 -30.75 19.90 25.33
C THR A 359 -31.70 19.73 26.52
N HIS A 360 -32.07 18.50 26.90
CA HIS A 360 -32.84 18.22 28.10
C HIS A 360 -32.19 17.10 28.92
N SER A 361 -31.14 17.44 29.67
CA SER A 361 -30.68 16.71 30.86
C SER A 361 -30.03 17.69 31.82
#